data_AF-A0A6G3XKW0-F1
#
_entry.id   AF-A0A6G3XKW0-F1
#
_cell.length_a   1.000
_cell.length_b   1.000
_cell.length_c   1.000
_cell.angle_alpha   90.00
_cell.angle_beta   90.00
_cell.angle_gamma   90.00
#
_symmetry.space_group_name_H-M   'P 1'
#
loop_
_entity.id
_entity.type
_entity.pdbx_description
1 polymer ?
#
loop_
_entity_poly.entity_id
_entity_poly.type
_entity_poly.pdbx_seq_one_letter_code
_entity_poly.pdbx_strand_id
1 'polypeptide(L)' 'MQQNIQQHRVIVIGAGYTGASAAGRLARRLRREDVSITLVNAEADF' A
#
# COMPACT_ATOMS: atom_id res chain seq x y z
N MET A 1 7.39 -3.84 28.39
CA MET A 1 8.20 -3.43 27.22
C MET A 1 7.32 -3.53 25.99
N GLN A 2 6.67 -2.43 25.58
CA GLN A 2 5.88 -2.41 24.34
C GLN A 2 6.86 -2.33 23.19
N GLN A 3 7.03 -3.42 22.45
CA GLN A 3 7.74 -3.38 21.18
C GLN A 3 6.86 -2.62 20.22
N ASN A 4 7.28 -1.42 19.85
CA ASN A 4 6.58 -0.62 18.86
C ASN A 4 6.88 -1.21 17.48
N ILE A 5 6.10 -2.20 17.06
CA ILE A 5 6.23 -2.77 15.72
C ILE A 5 5.81 -1.68 14.74
N GLN A 6 6.79 -1.02 14.14
CA GLN A 6 6.55 -0.01 13.12
C GLN A 6 6.27 -0.71 11.80
N GLN A 7 5.08 -0.48 11.26
CA GLN A 7 4.69 -0.96 9.94
C GLN A 7 5.59 -0.35 8.87
N HIS A 8 6.02 -1.17 7.91
CA HIS A 8 6.66 -0.67 6.71
C HIS A 8 5.63 0.04 5.84
N ARG A 9 5.93 1.29 5.46
CA ARG A 9 5.00 2.17 4.75
C ARG A 9 5.36 2.18 3.27
N VAL A 10 4.44 1.71 2.44
CA VAL A 10 4.59 1.68 0.98
C VAL A 10 3.65 2.70 0.37
N ILE A 11 4.19 3.66 -0.37
CA ILE A 11 3.40 4.66 -1.10
C ILE A 11 3.52 4.37 -2.59
N VAL A 12 2.38 4.15 -3.24
CA VAL A 12 2.29 3.94 -4.68
C VAL A 12 1.71 5.21 -5.29
N ILE A 13 2.49 5.89 -6.13
CA ILE A 13 2.09 7.13 -6.81
C ILE A 13 1.63 6.80 -8.21
N GLY A 14 0.37 7.15 -8.52
CA GLY A 14 -0.31 6.83 -9.76
C GLY A 14 -1.05 5.50 -9.65
N ALA A 15 -2.34 5.50 -9.98
CA ALA A 15 -3.17 4.31 -9.77
C ALA A 15 -4.00 3.87 -10.99
N GLY A 16 -3.50 4.22 -12.19
CA GLY A 16 -3.80 3.46 -13.39
C GLY A 16 -3.37 1.99 -13.27
N TYR A 17 -3.53 1.22 -14.34
CA TYR A 17 -3.40 -0.25 -14.36
C TYR A 17 -2.26 -0.83 -13.51
N THR A 18 -1.04 -0.32 -13.70
CA THR A 18 0.16 -0.80 -13.00
C THR A 18 0.10 -0.52 -11.50
N GLY A 19 -0.30 0.69 -11.11
CA GLY A 19 -0.34 1.13 -9.72
C GLY A 19 -1.38 0.37 -8.91
N ALA A 20 -2.61 0.27 -9.43
CA ALA A 20 -3.67 -0.51 -8.82
C ALA A 20 -3.30 -2.00 -8.71
N SER A 21 -2.75 -2.59 -9.77
CA SER A 21 -2.32 -4.00 -9.77
C SER A 21 -1.19 -4.27 -8.78
N ALA A 22 -0.21 -3.37 -8.69
CA ALA A 22 0.90 -3.50 -7.74
C ALA A 22 0.41 -3.37 -6.29
N ALA A 23 -0.36 -2.33 -5.98
CA ALA A 23 -0.91 -2.11 -4.64
C ALA A 23 -1.81 -3.27 -4.20
N GLY A 24 -2.71 -3.73 -5.07
CA GLY A 24 -3.58 -4.88 -4.78
C GLY A 24 -2.80 -6.18 -4.57
N ARG A 25 -1.74 -6.41 -5.35
CA ARG A 25 -0.87 -7.58 -5.16
C ARG A 25 -0.12 -7.53 -3.83
N LEU A 26 0.40 -6.37 -3.44
CA LEU A 26 1.07 -6.18 -2.15
C LEU A 26 0.09 -6.39 -0.99
N ALA A 27 -1.11 -5.79 -1.07
CA ALA A 27 -2.15 -5.92 -0.04
C ALA A 27 -2.63 -7.37 0.17
N ARG A 28 -2.57 -8.21 -0.88
CA ARG A 28 -2.95 -9.64 -0.79
C ARG A 28 -1.83 -10.54 -0.28
N ARG A 29 -0.56 -10.16 -0.46
CA ARG A 29 0.59 -11.03 -0.19
C ARG A 29 1.25 -10.74 1.15
N LEU A 30 1.09 -9.53 1.67
CA LEU A 30 1.75 -9.09 2.88
C LEU A 30 0.79 -9.14 4.08
N ARG A 31 1.36 -9.39 5.25
CA ARG A 31 0.65 -9.37 6.53
C ARG A 31 0.29 -7.93 6.88
N ARG A 32 -0.97 -7.70 7.28
CA ARG A 32 -1.47 -6.34 7.56
C ARG A 32 -0.82 -5.72 8.79
N GLU A 33 -0.35 -6.54 9.72
CA GLU A 33 0.39 -6.13 10.90
C GLU A 33 1.79 -5.59 10.56
N ASP A 34 2.37 -5.99 9.42
CA ASP A 34 3.74 -5.63 9.01
C ASP A 34 3.79 -4.44 8.05
N VAL A 35 2.73 -4.19 7.27
CA VAL A 35 2.74 -3.16 6.22
C VAL A 35 1.49 -2.28 6.17
N SER A 36 1.73 -1.02 5.82
CA SER A 36 0.70 -0.05 5.45
C SER A 36 0.92 0.40 4.01
N ILE A 37 -0.11 0.31 3.17
CA ILE A 37 -0.03 0.67 1.75
C ILE A 37 -0.96 1.85 1.48
N THR A 38 -0.42 2.92 0.91
CA THR A 38 -1.18 4.08 0.46
C THR A 38 -1.07 4.18 -1.06
N LEU A 39 -2.22 4.17 -1.73
CA LEU A 39 -2.34 4.38 -3.16
C LEU A 39 -2.77 5.82 -3.42
N VAL A 40 -1.95 6.60 -4.12
CA VAL A 40 -2.19 8.02 -4.38
C VAL A 40 -2.54 8.20 -5.85
N ASN A 41 -3.64 8.91 -6.11
CA ASN A 41 -4.01 9.33 -7.46
C ASN A 41 -4.33 10.82 -7.51
N ALA A 42 -4.08 11.41 -8.68
CA ALA A 42 -4.39 12.81 -8.95
C ALA A 42 -5.89 13.04 -9.24
N GLU A 43 -6.59 12.03 -9.73
CA GLU A 43 -8.02 12.11 -10.06
C GLU A 43 -8.85 11.08 -9.27
N ALA A 44 -10.16 11.26 -9.20
CA ALA A 44 -11.04 10.33 -8.46
C ALA A 44 -11.27 9.03 -9.24
N ASP A 45 -11.20 9.10 -10.57
CA ASP A 45 -11.41 7.99 -11.49
C ASP A 45 -10.07 7.42 -11.96
N PHE A 46 -10.13 6.16 -12.38
CA PHE A 46 -9.03 5.39 -12.96
C PHE A 46 -9.45 4.73 -14.27
#